data_AF-A0A538LFQ1-F1
#
_entry.id   AF-A0A538LFQ1-F1
#
_cell.length_a   1.000
_cell.length_b   1.000
_cell.length_c   1.000
_cell.angle_alpha   90.00
_cell.angle_beta   90.00
_cell.angle_gamma   90.00
#
_symmetry.space_group_name_H-M   'P 1'
#
loop_
_entity.id
_entity.type
_entity.pdbx_description
1 polymer ?
#
loop_
_entity_poly.entity_id
_entity_poly.type
_entity_poly.pdbx_seq_one_letter_code
_entity_poly.pdbx_strand_id
1 'polypeptide(L)'
;MSLMTAIPPDYDSDPERWRSWKSPRDAHDMLSAELRGPVLDIGCGEGRLASLLDARTPWIGVDSSPTQLQSNPYRPVVLADMRSLPFRDGSFAEVAHLWCLYHVDDPVVAIGEAARVLRPGGRY
;
A
#
# COMPACT_ATOMS: atom_id res chain seq x y z
N MET A 1 -3.38 -6.55 26.15
CA MET A 1 -3.42 -6.64 24.67
C MET A 1 -2.12 -7.31 24.24
N SER A 2 -2.19 -8.49 23.64
CA SER A 2 -1.00 -9.13 23.08
C SER A 2 -0.60 -8.36 21.83
N LEU A 3 0.56 -7.71 21.85
CA LEU A 3 1.18 -7.16 20.65
C LEU A 3 1.45 -8.35 19.71
N MET A 4 0.86 -8.34 18.52
CA MET A 4 1.31 -9.23 17.45
C MET A 4 2.70 -8.76 17.06
N THR A 5 3.70 -9.63 17.14
CA THR A 5 5.04 -9.31 16.63
C THR A 5 4.94 -9.07 15.12
N ALA A 6 5.40 -7.91 14.65
CA ALA A 6 5.44 -7.63 13.22
C ALA A 6 6.22 -8.70 12.47
N ILE A 7 5.70 -9.09 11.30
CA ILE A 7 6.48 -9.87 10.34
C ILE A 7 7.53 -8.91 9.75
N PRO A 8 8.84 -9.19 9.86
CA PRO A 8 9.84 -8.31 9.28
C PRO A 8 9.59 -8.10 7.78
N PRO A 9 9.63 -6.84 7.28
CA PRO A 9 9.54 -6.56 5.84
C PRO A 9 10.89 -6.82 5.18
N ASP A 10 11.31 -8.08 5.13
CA ASP A 10 12.63 -8.54 4.68
C ASP A 10 12.78 -8.61 3.15
N TYR A 11 11.95 -7.89 2.39
CA TYR A 11 11.97 -7.87 0.92
C TYR A 11 13.32 -7.48 0.31
N ASP A 12 14.10 -6.65 0.99
CA ASP A 12 15.41 -6.20 0.50
C ASP A 12 16.53 -7.21 0.78
N SER A 13 16.35 -8.11 1.76
CA SER A 13 17.34 -9.11 2.16
C SER A 13 16.98 -10.54 1.75
N ASP A 14 15.70 -10.82 1.48
CA ASP A 14 15.17 -12.10 1.01
C ASP A 14 13.98 -11.91 0.04
N PRO A 15 14.22 -11.41 -1.19
CA PRO A 15 13.16 -11.08 -2.14
C PRO A 15 12.38 -12.30 -2.64
N GLU A 16 12.97 -13.51 -2.63
CA GLU A 16 12.33 -14.73 -3.14
C GLU A 16 11.23 -15.25 -2.20
N ARG A 17 11.35 -14.99 -0.91
CA ARG A 17 10.42 -15.45 0.14
C ARG A 17 8.96 -15.09 -0.14
N TRP A 18 8.73 -13.94 -0.78
CA TRP A 18 7.39 -13.38 -0.94
C TRP A 18 6.87 -13.40 -2.39
N ARG A 19 7.71 -13.72 -3.38
CA ARG A 19 7.31 -13.81 -4.80
C ARG A 19 6.31 -14.94 -5.11
N SER A 20 6.24 -15.94 -4.24
CA SER A 20 5.43 -17.15 -4.46
C SER A 20 4.03 -17.09 -3.85
N TRP A 21 3.72 -16.08 -3.03
CA TRP A 21 2.42 -16.00 -2.35
C TRP A 21 1.33 -15.53 -3.30
N LYS A 22 0.23 -16.29 -3.36
CA LYS A 22 -0.99 -15.94 -4.11
C LYS A 22 -2.21 -16.22 -3.23
N SER A 23 -3.09 -15.25 -3.08
CA SER A 23 -4.41 -15.45 -2.47
C SER A 23 -5.42 -15.95 -3.51
N PRO A 24 -6.21 -17.01 -3.24
CA PRO A 24 -7.29 -17.45 -4.14
C PRO A 24 -8.46 -16.46 -4.24
N ARG A 25 -8.54 -15.46 -3.35
CA ARG A 25 -9.40 -14.27 -3.45
C ARG A 25 -8.59 -13.07 -3.01
N ASP A 26 -7.91 -12.45 -3.96
CA ASP A 26 -7.06 -11.30 -3.67
C ASP A 26 -7.92 -10.04 -3.51
N ALA A 27 -7.72 -9.31 -2.41
CA ALA A 27 -8.42 -8.07 -2.12
C ALA A 27 -8.21 -7.03 -3.24
N HIS A 28 -7.08 -7.09 -3.93
CA HIS A 28 -6.79 -6.27 -5.10
C HIS A 28 -7.85 -6.43 -6.21
N ASP A 29 -8.18 -7.68 -6.57
CA ASP A 29 -9.15 -7.97 -7.63
C ASP A 29 -10.58 -7.55 -7.24
N MET A 30 -10.91 -7.63 -5.95
CA MET A 30 -12.20 -7.19 -5.43
C MET A 30 -12.35 -5.66 -5.43
N LEU A 31 -11.27 -4.93 -5.14
CA LEU A 31 -11.31 -3.49 -4.92
C LEU A 31 -11.10 -2.68 -6.21
N SER A 32 -10.26 -3.18 -7.13
CA SER A 32 -9.76 -2.41 -8.27
C SER A 32 -10.85 -1.86 -9.18
N ALA A 33 -11.91 -2.63 -9.42
CA ALA A 33 -13.03 -2.24 -10.28
C ALA A 33 -13.81 -1.02 -9.77
N GLU A 34 -13.73 -0.72 -8.47
CA GLU A 34 -14.46 0.37 -7.82
C GLU A 34 -13.60 1.62 -7.59
N LEU A 35 -12.28 1.53 -7.74
CA LEU A 35 -11.38 2.66 -7.52
C LEU A 35 -11.46 3.65 -8.69
N ARG A 36 -11.48 4.95 -8.36
CA ARG A 36 -11.58 6.08 -9.31
C ARG A 36 -10.50 7.14 -9.07
N GLY A 37 -9.89 7.11 -7.89
CA GLY A 37 -8.78 7.93 -7.46
C GLY A 37 -9.11 9.37 -7.09
N PRO A 38 -8.09 10.16 -6.71
CA PRO A 38 -6.69 9.74 -6.60
C PRO A 38 -6.49 8.70 -5.49
N VAL A 39 -5.91 7.55 -5.89
CA VAL A 39 -5.64 6.38 -5.04
C VAL A 39 -4.24 6.49 -4.46
N LEU A 40 -4.12 6.31 -3.16
CA LEU A 40 -2.86 6.00 -2.49
C LEU A 40 -2.82 4.51 -2.11
N ASP A 41 -1.86 3.80 -2.67
CA ASP A 41 -1.61 2.38 -2.39
C ASP A 41 -0.41 2.24 -1.46
N ILE A 42 -0.65 1.92 -0.19
CA ILE A 42 0.35 1.87 0.87
C ILE A 42 0.82 0.44 1.07
N GLY A 43 2.13 0.21 0.97
CA GLY A 43 2.72 -1.12 0.81
C GLY A 43 2.50 -1.65 -0.61
N CYS A 44 2.68 -0.80 -1.63
CA CYS A 44 2.30 -1.12 -3.00
C CYS A 44 3.15 -2.23 -3.64
N GLY A 45 4.30 -2.55 -3.05
CA GLY A 45 5.23 -3.57 -3.53
C GLY A 45 5.54 -3.43 -5.01
N GLU A 46 5.46 -4.56 -5.72
CA GLU A 46 5.67 -4.65 -7.18
C GLU A 46 4.50 -4.08 -8.03
N GLY A 47 3.47 -3.49 -7.40
CA GLY A 47 2.41 -2.74 -8.10
C GLY A 47 1.21 -3.58 -8.52
N ARG A 48 0.82 -4.59 -7.73
CA ARG A 48 -0.34 -5.45 -8.03
C ARG A 48 -1.62 -4.63 -8.19
N LEU A 49 -1.92 -3.70 -7.29
CA LEU A 49 -3.12 -2.86 -7.41
C LEU A 49 -3.11 -2.05 -8.70
N ALA A 50 -1.99 -1.35 -8.97
CA ALA A 50 -1.81 -0.55 -10.17
C ALA A 50 -2.04 -1.35 -11.46
N SER A 51 -1.61 -2.63 -11.49
CA SER A 51 -1.80 -3.51 -12.64
C SER A 51 -3.26 -3.82 -12.98
N LEU A 52 -4.17 -3.63 -12.03
CA LEU A 52 -5.60 -3.95 -12.16
C LEU A 52 -6.49 -2.71 -12.34
N LEU A 53 -5.93 -1.50 -12.17
CA LEU A 53 -6.70 -0.26 -12.30
C LEU A 53 -6.94 0.10 -13.77
N ASP A 54 -8.05 0.80 -14.04
CA ASP A 54 -8.23 1.49 -15.32
C ASP A 54 -7.08 2.49 -15.50
N ALA A 55 -6.50 2.54 -16.71
CA ALA A 55 -5.33 3.37 -17.02
C ALA A 55 -5.54 4.88 -16.76
N ARG A 56 -6.79 5.35 -16.66
CA ARG A 56 -7.11 6.76 -16.32
C ARG A 56 -7.22 7.00 -14.82
N THR A 57 -7.18 5.97 -13.98
CA THR A 57 -7.29 6.09 -12.52
C THR A 57 -6.01 6.71 -11.98
N PRO A 58 -6.04 7.91 -11.38
CA PRO A 58 -4.84 8.50 -10.78
C PRO A 58 -4.43 7.66 -9.58
N TRP A 59 -3.18 7.20 -9.58
CA TRP A 59 -2.64 6.29 -8.59
C TRP A 59 -1.23 6.72 -8.18
N ILE A 60 -0.89 6.52 -6.91
CA ILE A 60 0.47 6.63 -6.40
C ILE A 60 0.73 5.47 -5.42
N GLY A 61 1.88 4.83 -5.57
CA GLY A 61 2.33 3.77 -4.67
C GLY A 61 3.30 4.29 -3.62
N VAL A 62 3.21 3.75 -2.40
CA VAL A 62 4.22 3.88 -1.34
C VAL A 62 4.67 2.51 -0.91
N ASP A 63 5.97 2.32 -0.77
CA ASP A 63 6.54 1.15 -0.11
C ASP A 63 7.82 1.53 0.63
N SER A 64 8.18 0.77 1.67
CA SER A 64 9.42 0.97 2.42
C SER A 64 10.60 0.19 1.85
N SER A 65 10.36 -0.76 0.93
CA SER A 65 11.39 -1.57 0.27
C SER A 65 11.85 -0.93 -1.06
N PRO A 66 13.10 -0.47 -1.16
CA PRO A 66 13.67 -0.05 -2.44
C PRO A 66 13.65 -1.16 -3.48
N THR A 67 13.86 -2.42 -3.10
CA THR A 67 13.85 -3.56 -4.03
C THR A 67 12.48 -3.75 -4.66
N GLN A 68 11.40 -3.70 -3.88
CA GLN A 68 10.05 -3.79 -4.46
C GLN A 68 9.74 -2.62 -5.39
N LEU A 69 10.09 -1.39 -4.99
CA LEU A 69 9.88 -0.20 -5.83
C LEU A 69 10.69 -0.21 -7.14
N GLN A 70 11.89 -0.80 -7.12
CA GLN A 70 12.69 -0.99 -8.33
C GLN A 70 12.04 -1.99 -9.30
N SER A 71 11.41 -3.05 -8.78
CA SER A 71 10.70 -4.06 -9.58
C SER A 71 9.32 -3.62 -10.05
N ASN A 72 8.70 -2.63 -9.38
CA ASN A 72 7.41 -2.08 -9.77
C ASN A 72 7.52 -1.29 -11.09
N PRO A 73 6.79 -1.65 -12.16
CA PRO A 73 6.84 -0.93 -13.44
C PRO A 73 5.92 0.32 -13.48
N TYR A 74 5.05 0.51 -12.49
CA TYR A 74 4.06 1.59 -12.44
C TYR A 74 4.61 2.82 -11.74
N ARG A 75 4.13 4.00 -12.13
CA ARG A 75 4.58 5.30 -11.59
C ARG A 75 3.40 6.25 -11.42
N PRO A 76 3.48 7.21 -10.49
CA PRO A 76 4.59 7.46 -9.54
C PRO A 76 4.63 6.47 -8.36
N VAL A 77 5.84 6.27 -7.81
CA VAL A 77 6.05 5.55 -6.54
C VAL A 77 6.95 6.36 -5.61
N VAL A 78 6.77 6.19 -4.29
CA VAL A 78 7.50 6.91 -3.25
C VAL A 78 8.06 5.92 -2.23
N LEU A 79 9.36 6.02 -1.94
CA LEU A 79 9.99 5.29 -0.84
C LEU A 79 9.64 5.98 0.48
N ALA A 80 8.80 5.36 1.30
CA ALA A 80 8.41 5.89 2.60
C ALA A 80 7.89 4.80 3.54
N ASP A 81 7.93 5.09 4.84
CA ASP A 81 7.31 4.26 5.88
C ASP A 81 5.81 4.60 5.98
N MET A 82 4.95 3.57 6.03
CA MET A 82 3.50 3.75 6.17
C MET A 82 3.08 4.48 7.46
N ARG A 83 3.95 4.51 8.48
CA ARG A 83 3.75 5.21 9.75
C ARG A 83 4.12 6.70 9.69
N SER A 84 4.64 7.19 8.56
CA SER A 84 5.00 8.60 8.36
C SER A 84 4.97 8.96 6.87
N LEU A 85 3.78 9.19 6.34
CA LEU A 85 3.53 9.43 4.92
C LEU A 85 3.92 10.86 4.49
N PRO A 86 4.71 11.04 3.42
CA PRO A 86 5.18 12.35 2.96
C PRO A 86 4.12 13.12 2.13
N PHE A 87 2.86 13.04 2.53
CA PHE A 87 1.74 13.71 1.86
C PHE A 87 1.02 14.66 2.81
N ARG A 88 0.37 15.67 2.23
CA ARG A 88 -0.49 16.60 2.97
C ARG A 88 -1.80 15.90 3.37
N ASP A 89 -2.40 16.41 4.43
CA ASP A 89 -3.72 15.98 4.89
C ASP A 89 -4.76 16.12 3.76
N GLY A 90 -5.70 15.17 3.67
CA GLY A 90 -6.78 15.21 2.67
C GLY A 90 -6.32 15.24 1.21
N SER A 91 -5.17 14.65 0.89
CA SER A 91 -4.66 14.62 -0.48
C SER A 91 -5.37 13.58 -1.36
N PHE A 92 -5.87 12.49 -0.79
CA PHE A 92 -6.38 11.33 -1.53
C PHE A 92 -7.88 11.11 -1.36
N ALA A 93 -8.55 10.71 -2.43
CA ALA A 93 -9.96 10.32 -2.35
C ALA A 93 -10.09 8.87 -1.88
N GLU A 94 -9.10 8.03 -2.16
CA GLU A 94 -9.09 6.61 -1.84
C GLU A 94 -7.70 6.22 -1.35
N VAL A 95 -7.63 5.48 -0.24
CA VAL A 95 -6.37 5.05 0.38
C VAL A 95 -6.51 3.56 0.70
N ALA A 96 -5.50 2.73 0.41
CA ALA A 96 -5.57 1.29 0.67
C ALA A 96 -4.29 0.78 1.35
N HIS A 97 -4.48 -0.11 2.33
CA HIS A 97 -3.44 -1.01 2.85
C HIS A 97 -3.82 -2.44 2.50
N LEU A 98 -3.24 -2.99 1.42
CA LEU A 98 -3.52 -4.35 0.99
C LEU A 98 -2.33 -5.24 1.33
N TRP A 99 -2.54 -6.19 2.25
CA TRP A 99 -1.52 -7.18 2.63
C TRP A 99 -0.19 -6.58 3.12
N CYS A 100 -0.23 -5.55 3.97
CA CYS A 100 1.00 -4.89 4.44
C CYS A 100 1.02 -4.51 5.93
N LEU A 101 -0.14 -4.32 6.58
CA LEU A 101 -0.20 -3.85 7.97
C LEU A 101 0.42 -4.82 9.00
N TYR A 102 0.61 -6.09 8.65
CA TYR A 102 1.30 -7.05 9.51
C TYR A 102 2.82 -6.84 9.59
N HIS A 103 3.37 -5.89 8.82
CA HIS A 103 4.78 -5.49 8.88
C HIS A 103 5.09 -4.41 9.92
N VAL A 104 4.08 -3.94 10.67
CA VAL A 104 4.26 -2.93 11.73
C VAL A 104 3.72 -3.43 13.06
N ASP A 105 4.44 -3.14 14.14
CA ASP A 105 4.06 -3.59 15.50
C ASP A 105 2.80 -2.89 16.02
N ASP A 106 2.60 -1.63 15.62
CA ASP A 106 1.41 -0.85 15.92
C ASP A 106 0.73 -0.37 14.62
N PRO A 107 -0.19 -1.16 14.06
CA PRO A 107 -0.90 -0.78 12.84
C PRO A 107 -1.80 0.43 13.04
N VAL A 108 -2.13 0.84 14.28
CA VAL A 108 -2.95 2.03 14.53
C VAL A 108 -2.25 3.29 14.05
N VAL A 109 -0.93 3.36 14.15
CA VAL A 109 -0.14 4.50 13.64
C VAL A 109 -0.25 4.60 12.11
N ALA A 110 -0.10 3.48 11.40
CA ALA A 110 -0.23 3.43 9.94
C ALA A 110 -1.66 3.75 9.47
N ILE A 111 -2.67 3.23 10.17
CA ILE A 111 -4.08 3.55 9.90
C ILE A 111 -4.36 5.04 10.16
N GLY A 112 -3.76 5.62 11.20
CA GLY A 112 -3.85 7.05 11.50
C GLY A 112 -3.29 7.92 10.39
N GLU A 113 -2.12 7.54 9.84
CA GLU A 113 -1.54 8.23 8.69
C GLU A 113 -2.39 8.10 7.43
N ALA A 114 -2.96 6.91 7.15
CA ALA A 114 -3.92 6.74 6.07
C ALA A 114 -5.15 7.63 6.24
N ALA A 115 -5.71 7.70 7.44
CA ALA A 115 -6.85 8.56 7.75
C ALA A 115 -6.52 10.06 7.62
N ARG A 116 -5.30 10.47 7.99
CA ARG A 116 -4.84 11.87 7.85
C ARG A 116 -4.77 12.31 6.39
N VAL A 117 -4.20 11.48 5.52
CA VAL A 117 -4.03 11.81 4.10
C VAL A 117 -5.31 11.60 3.28
N LEU A 118 -6.30 10.89 3.84
CA LEU A 118 -7.62 10.69 3.26
C LEU A 118 -8.47 11.97 3.36
N ARG A 119 -9.17 12.31 2.28
CA ARG A 119 -10.14 13.41 2.26
C ARG A 119 -11.35 13.11 3.14
N PRO A 120 -12.04 14.14 3.68
CA PRO A 120 -13.37 13.96 4.24
C PRO A 120 -14.31 13.27 3.25
N GLY A 121 -14.95 12.18 3.67
CA GLY A 121 -15.83 11.36 2.81
C GLY A 121 -15.10 10.47 1.80
N GLY A 122 -13.76 10.37 1.86
CA GLY A 122 -12.98 9.44 1.07
C GLY A 122 -13.15 7.98 1.51
N ARG A 123 -12.62 7.06 0.71
CA ARG A 123 -12.66 5.61 0.96
C ARG A 123 -11.34 5.09 1.51
N TYR A 124 -11.42 4.23 2.52
CA TYR A 124 -10.32 3.44 3.05
C TYR A 124 -10.65 1.95 2.95
#